data_AF-A0AA35TYK3-F1
#
_entry.id   AF-A0AA35TYK3-F1
#
_cell.length_a   1.000
_cell.length_b   1.000
_cell.length_c   1.000
_cell.angle_alpha   90.00
_cell.angle_beta   90.00
_cell.angle_gamma   90.00
#
_symmetry.space_group_name_H-M   'P 1'
#
loop_
_entity.id
_entity.type
_entity.pdbx_description
1 polymer ?
#
loop_
_entity_poly.entity_id
_entity_poly.type
_entity_poly.pdbx_seq_one_letter_code
_entity_poly.pdbx_strand_id
1 'polypeptide(L)'
;MASISSYLESLRDYLPQEVRSLSTEKQIEWLSELLSHRHRHQREEEQQQKAYEEARRIIAEEYRPLHHHLYRLDGWKVTDGFSEAVRNKDIIKMRAILNEERSGVYTCDILSKETCRELVEEVHHFEKWCKDHQLRVNRPNSMNKYGAILDDFGLQPVLDEFMKAYIQPFSTFLYPVLGQDLDSHHGFVVEYELGKDTNLGFHVDDSEV
;
A
#
# COMPACT_ATOMS: atom_id res chain seq x y z
N MET A 1 -18.55 0.32 -33.88
CA MET A 1 -18.15 1.49 -33.08
C MET A 1 -19.14 2.60 -33.34
N ALA A 2 -19.75 3.17 -32.30
CA ALA A 2 -20.63 4.33 -32.46
C ALA A 2 -19.80 5.52 -33.01
N SER A 3 -20.37 6.31 -33.93
CA SER A 3 -19.69 7.49 -34.45
C SER A 3 -19.58 8.57 -33.37
N ILE A 4 -18.58 9.47 -33.47
CA ILE A 4 -18.48 10.63 -32.57
C ILE A 4 -19.76 11.47 -32.59
N SER A 5 -20.43 11.55 -33.74
CA SER A 5 -21.74 12.21 -33.87
C SER A 5 -22.82 11.56 -32.99
N SER A 6 -22.85 10.23 -32.89
CA SER A 6 -23.77 9.49 -32.01
C SER A 6 -23.45 9.69 -30.51
N TYR A 7 -22.16 9.81 -30.17
CA TYR A 7 -21.74 10.20 -28.83
C TYR A 7 -22.15 11.64 -28.48
N LEU A 8 -22.01 12.57 -29.42
CA LEU A 8 -22.44 13.96 -29.24
C LEU A 8 -23.95 14.05 -29.01
N GLU A 9 -24.76 13.32 -29.77
CA GLU A 9 -26.21 13.28 -29.57
C GLU A 9 -26.58 12.80 -28.16
N SER A 10 -25.85 11.84 -27.63
CA SER A 10 -26.11 11.26 -26.30
C SER A 10 -25.59 12.13 -25.14
N LEU A 11 -24.53 12.91 -25.37
CA LEU A 11 -23.83 13.66 -24.33
C LEU A 11 -24.09 15.17 -24.37
N ARG A 12 -24.88 15.66 -25.35
CA ARG A 12 -25.05 17.09 -25.63
C ARG A 12 -25.46 17.90 -24.41
N ASP A 13 -26.38 17.37 -23.62
CA ASP A 13 -26.92 18.03 -22.42
C ASP A 13 -25.96 17.99 -21.22
N TYR A 14 -24.91 17.15 -21.30
CA TYR A 14 -23.90 16.98 -20.26
C TYR A 14 -22.59 17.72 -20.58
N LEU A 15 -22.44 18.27 -21.78
CA LEU A 15 -21.26 19.07 -22.14
C LEU A 15 -21.12 20.30 -21.23
N PRO A 16 -19.93 20.85 -21.00
CA PRO A 16 -19.77 22.15 -20.33
C PRO A 16 -20.55 23.24 -21.07
N GLN A 17 -21.08 24.24 -20.35
CA GLN A 17 -21.93 25.28 -20.91
C GLN A 17 -21.20 26.08 -22.03
N GLU A 18 -19.90 26.26 -21.85
CA GLU A 18 -18.99 26.92 -22.78
C GLU A 18 -18.88 26.15 -24.10
N VAL A 19 -18.98 24.81 -24.06
CA VAL A 19 -18.89 23.94 -25.24
C VAL A 19 -20.25 23.80 -25.92
N ARG A 20 -21.36 23.78 -25.15
CA ARG A 20 -22.72 23.73 -25.72
C ARG A 20 -23.07 24.94 -26.58
N SER A 21 -22.50 26.10 -26.28
CA SER A 21 -22.73 27.34 -27.04
C SER A 21 -21.97 27.40 -28.37
N LEU A 22 -21.06 26.45 -28.63
CA LEU A 22 -20.27 26.37 -29.86
C LEU A 22 -21.02 25.67 -31.01
N SER A 23 -20.47 25.76 -32.22
CA SER A 23 -21.00 25.02 -33.38
C SER A 23 -20.87 23.51 -33.19
N THR A 24 -21.67 22.74 -33.95
CA THR A 24 -21.64 21.28 -33.88
C THR A 24 -20.26 20.74 -34.27
N GLU A 25 -19.55 21.35 -35.23
CA GLU A 25 -18.18 20.93 -35.57
C GLU A 25 -17.22 21.12 -34.39
N LYS A 26 -17.31 22.24 -33.68
CA LYS A 26 -16.47 22.50 -32.49
C LYS A 26 -16.81 21.58 -31.32
N GLN A 27 -18.09 21.21 -31.15
CA GLN A 27 -18.51 20.21 -30.18
C GLN A 27 -17.92 18.83 -30.50
N ILE A 28 -17.92 18.45 -31.78
CA ILE A 28 -17.29 17.21 -32.28
C ILE A 28 -15.78 17.23 -32.05
N GLU A 29 -15.11 18.34 -32.37
CA GLU A 29 -13.66 18.51 -32.16
C GLU A 29 -13.29 18.35 -30.68
N TRP A 30 -14.00 19.05 -29.79
CA TRP A 30 -13.79 18.96 -28.34
C TRP A 30 -14.01 17.53 -27.81
N LEU A 31 -15.09 16.86 -28.22
CA LEU A 31 -15.34 15.47 -27.83
C LEU A 31 -14.25 14.52 -28.36
N SER A 32 -13.77 14.75 -29.58
CA SER A 32 -12.69 13.95 -30.16
C SER A 32 -11.39 14.09 -29.37
N GLU A 33 -11.07 15.31 -28.94
CA GLU A 33 -9.91 15.59 -28.10
C GLU A 33 -10.04 14.94 -26.72
N LEU A 34 -11.20 15.08 -26.07
CA LEU A 34 -11.48 14.45 -24.77
C LEU A 34 -11.36 12.92 -24.83
N LEU A 35 -11.97 12.29 -25.82
CA LEU A 35 -11.89 10.84 -26.01
C LEU A 35 -10.45 10.41 -26.30
N SER A 36 -9.70 11.18 -27.10
CA SER A 36 -8.29 10.91 -27.35
C SER A 36 -7.44 11.04 -26.09
N HIS A 37 -7.73 12.01 -25.21
CA HIS A 37 -7.08 12.14 -23.91
C HIS A 37 -7.39 10.93 -23.01
N ARG A 38 -8.66 10.53 -22.91
CA ARG A 38 -9.07 9.34 -22.14
C ARG A 38 -8.38 8.07 -22.66
N HIS A 39 -8.37 7.86 -23.96
CA HIS A 39 -7.71 6.69 -24.54
C HIS A 39 -6.19 6.69 -24.34
N ARG A 40 -5.54 7.86 -24.29
CA ARG A 40 -4.12 7.97 -23.92
C ARG A 40 -3.91 7.53 -22.46
N HIS A 41 -4.67 8.10 -21.54
CA HIS A 41 -4.57 7.77 -20.11
C HIS A 41 -4.81 6.29 -19.86
N GLN A 42 -5.84 5.71 -20.48
CA GLN A 42 -6.12 4.28 -20.37
C GLN A 42 -4.97 3.42 -20.90
N ARG A 43 -4.36 3.79 -22.04
CA ARG A 43 -3.19 3.05 -22.55
C ARG A 43 -1.98 3.16 -21.62
N GLU A 44 -1.77 4.32 -21.01
CA GLU A 44 -0.68 4.53 -20.04
C GLU A 44 -0.89 3.68 -18.79
N GLU A 45 -2.11 3.62 -18.25
CA GLU A 45 -2.49 2.74 -17.14
C GLU A 45 -2.27 1.26 -17.50
N GLU A 46 -2.75 0.81 -18.67
CA GLU A 46 -2.56 -0.56 -19.13
C GLU A 46 -1.08 -0.91 -19.32
N GLN A 47 -0.26 0.02 -19.80
CA GLN A 47 1.18 -0.18 -19.93
C GLN A 47 1.87 -0.25 -18.56
N GLN A 48 1.49 0.62 -17.63
CA GLN A 48 2.02 0.62 -16.27
C GLN A 48 1.66 -0.68 -15.54
N GLN A 49 0.42 -1.15 -15.68
CA GLN A 49 -0.05 -2.41 -15.10
C GLN A 49 0.75 -3.60 -15.65
N LYS A 50 0.95 -3.67 -16.97
CA LYS A 50 1.77 -4.73 -17.58
C LYS A 50 3.23 -4.69 -17.12
N ALA A 51 3.82 -3.50 -17.02
CA ALA A 51 5.18 -3.34 -16.52
C ALA A 51 5.30 -3.77 -15.05
N TYR A 52 4.28 -3.50 -14.24
CA TYR A 52 4.21 -3.94 -12.84
C TYR A 52 4.11 -5.47 -12.73
N GLU A 53 3.22 -6.10 -13.51
CA GLU A 53 3.07 -7.56 -13.53
C GLU A 53 4.36 -8.27 -13.98
N GLU A 54 5.02 -7.73 -15.00
CA GLU A 54 6.31 -8.22 -15.47
C GLU A 54 7.39 -8.10 -14.39
N ALA A 55 7.50 -6.94 -13.74
CA ALA A 55 8.43 -6.72 -12.64
C ALA A 55 8.19 -7.71 -11.49
N ARG A 56 6.93 -7.92 -11.09
CA ARG A 56 6.57 -8.91 -10.06
C ARG A 56 6.97 -10.33 -10.45
N ARG A 57 6.83 -10.70 -11.73
CA ARG A 57 7.28 -12.02 -12.21
C ARG A 57 8.78 -12.17 -12.05
N ILE A 58 9.56 -11.18 -12.50
CA ILE A 58 11.02 -11.20 -12.40
C ILE A 58 11.46 -11.25 -10.93
N ILE A 59 10.85 -10.45 -10.05
CA ILE A 59 11.13 -10.48 -8.61
C ILE A 59 10.86 -11.88 -8.05
N ALA A 60 9.69 -12.47 -8.33
CA ALA A 60 9.34 -13.79 -7.82
C ALA A 60 10.29 -14.91 -8.29
N GLU A 61 10.85 -14.81 -9.49
CA GLU A 61 11.73 -15.82 -10.08
C GLU A 61 13.20 -15.64 -9.65
N GLU A 62 13.68 -14.39 -9.63
CA GLU A 62 15.10 -14.07 -9.56
C GLU A 62 15.56 -13.46 -8.23
N TYR A 63 14.69 -12.76 -7.50
CA TYR A 63 15.07 -12.16 -6.22
C TYR A 63 15.41 -13.24 -5.19
N ARG A 64 16.48 -13.01 -4.42
CA ARG A 64 16.92 -13.90 -3.35
C ARG A 64 17.01 -13.07 -2.06
N PRO A 65 16.20 -13.39 -1.05
CA PRO A 65 16.24 -12.71 0.23
C PRO A 65 17.62 -12.71 0.86
N LEU A 66 17.96 -11.65 1.56
CA LEU A 66 19.14 -11.61 2.43
C LEU A 66 18.86 -12.43 3.70
N HIS A 67 17.66 -12.27 4.25
CA HIS A 67 17.21 -12.88 5.50
C HIS A 67 16.04 -13.84 5.26
N HIS A 68 16.35 -15.05 4.82
CA HIS A 68 15.33 -16.06 4.47
C HIS A 68 14.31 -16.39 5.57
N HIS A 69 14.69 -16.26 6.85
CA HIS A 69 13.77 -16.53 7.95
C HIS A 69 12.66 -15.48 8.07
N LEU A 70 12.84 -14.25 7.58
CA LEU A 70 11.81 -13.21 7.62
C LEU A 70 10.56 -13.58 6.82
N TYR A 71 10.62 -14.57 5.93
CA TYR A 71 9.49 -15.02 5.10
C TYR A 71 8.64 -16.08 5.79
N ARG A 72 8.86 -16.29 7.09
CA ARG A 72 8.07 -17.16 7.95
C ARG A 72 7.76 -16.45 9.25
N LEU A 73 6.61 -16.74 9.84
CA LEU A 73 6.18 -16.12 11.08
C LEU A 73 7.15 -16.37 12.24
N ASP A 74 7.80 -17.54 12.28
CA ASP A 74 8.79 -17.89 13.30
C ASP A 74 10.10 -17.10 13.21
N GLY A 75 10.36 -16.45 12.07
CA GLY A 75 11.49 -15.53 11.91
C GLY A 75 11.23 -14.14 12.50
N TRP A 76 9.97 -13.78 12.75
CA TRP A 76 9.59 -12.50 13.33
C TRP A 76 9.60 -12.60 14.85
N LYS A 77 10.76 -12.32 15.46
CA LYS A 77 10.88 -12.33 16.92
C LYS A 77 10.14 -11.14 17.50
N VAL A 78 9.03 -11.42 18.17
CA VAL A 78 8.29 -10.45 18.98
C VAL A 78 8.86 -10.37 20.39
N THR A 79 8.52 -9.31 21.14
CA THR A 79 8.92 -9.19 22.56
C THR A 79 8.24 -10.25 23.43
N ASP A 80 8.89 -10.64 24.53
CA ASP A 80 8.35 -11.66 25.44
C ASP A 80 6.96 -11.26 25.97
N GLY A 81 6.82 -10.02 26.41
CA GLY A 81 5.56 -9.48 26.94
C GLY A 81 4.43 -9.48 25.90
N PHE A 82 4.73 -9.13 24.65
CA PHE A 82 3.76 -9.18 23.56
C PHE A 82 3.36 -10.62 23.23
N SER A 83 4.33 -11.53 23.13
CA SER A 83 4.06 -12.94 22.82
C SER A 83 3.22 -13.62 23.89
N GLU A 84 3.47 -13.32 25.17
CA GLU A 84 2.74 -13.93 26.30
C GLU A 84 1.29 -13.44 26.35
N ALA A 85 1.08 -12.15 26.10
CA ALA A 85 -0.25 -11.53 26.09
C ALA A 85 -1.16 -12.16 25.02
N VAL A 86 -0.62 -12.38 23.81
CA VAL A 86 -1.37 -12.90 22.67
C VAL A 86 -1.64 -14.40 22.78
N ARG A 87 -0.68 -15.19 23.29
CA ARG A 87 -0.73 -16.67 23.29
C ARG A 87 -2.00 -17.25 23.92
N ASN A 88 -2.52 -16.61 24.97
CA ASN A 88 -3.72 -17.05 25.67
C ASN A 88 -4.95 -16.16 25.41
N LYS A 89 -4.83 -15.16 24.52
CA LYS A 89 -5.83 -14.10 24.33
C LYS A 89 -6.28 -13.49 25.66
N ASP A 90 -5.33 -13.33 26.57
CA ASP A 90 -5.60 -12.84 27.92
C ASP A 90 -5.72 -11.31 27.86
N ILE A 91 -6.97 -10.84 27.78
CA ILE A 91 -7.29 -9.41 27.66
C ILE A 91 -6.63 -8.58 28.77
N ILE A 92 -6.48 -9.12 29.98
CA ILE A 92 -5.86 -8.40 31.09
C ILE A 92 -4.37 -8.17 30.80
N LYS A 93 -3.67 -9.22 30.36
CA LYS A 93 -2.25 -9.10 29.96
C LYS A 93 -2.07 -8.23 28.73
N MET A 94 -2.96 -8.36 27.75
CA MET A 94 -2.96 -7.52 26.55
C MET A 94 -3.16 -6.06 26.89
N ARG A 95 -4.11 -5.71 27.76
CA ARG A 95 -4.28 -4.32 28.22
C ARG A 95 -3.08 -3.82 29.03
N ALA A 96 -2.43 -4.70 29.80
CA ALA A 96 -1.30 -4.34 30.65
C ALA A 96 -0.03 -3.94 29.87
N ILE A 97 0.15 -4.43 28.64
CA ILE A 97 1.30 -4.08 27.81
C ILE A 97 1.07 -2.83 26.93
N LEU A 98 -0.17 -2.32 26.88
CA LEU A 98 -0.53 -1.16 26.07
C LEU A 98 -0.46 0.12 26.90
N ASN A 99 0.09 1.17 26.30
CA ASN A 99 -0.05 2.54 26.79
C ASN A 99 -1.01 3.32 25.87
N GLU A 100 -1.98 4.03 26.44
CA GLU A 100 -2.92 4.85 25.66
C GLU A 100 -2.41 6.29 25.61
N GLU A 101 -1.84 6.70 24.48
CA GLU A 101 -1.26 8.05 24.30
C GLU A 101 -2.34 9.12 24.10
N ARG A 102 -3.41 8.73 23.40
CA ARG A 102 -4.60 9.51 23.11
C ARG A 102 -5.79 8.57 23.03
N SER A 103 -7.00 9.12 23.13
CA SER A 103 -8.23 8.35 23.00
C SER A 103 -8.20 7.51 21.72
N GLY A 104 -8.17 6.18 21.88
CA GLY A 104 -8.13 5.24 20.77
C GLY A 104 -6.78 5.13 20.04
N VAL A 105 -5.68 5.59 20.63
CA VAL A 105 -4.31 5.45 20.10
C VAL A 105 -3.43 4.77 21.15
N TYR A 106 -2.86 3.62 20.77
CA TYR A 106 -2.13 2.75 21.69
C TYR A 106 -0.70 2.48 21.23
N THR A 107 0.22 2.38 22.18
CA THR A 107 1.63 2.06 21.96
C THR A 107 2.04 0.83 22.77
N CYS A 108 2.88 -0.03 22.19
CA CYS A 108 3.54 -1.15 22.87
C CYS A 108 4.75 -1.64 22.06
N ASP A 109 5.65 -2.36 22.72
CA ASP A 109 6.80 -2.97 22.04
C ASP A 109 6.40 -4.32 21.42
N ILE A 110 6.38 -4.37 20.08
CA ILE A 110 5.94 -5.55 19.32
C ILE A 110 7.13 -6.39 18.85
N LEU A 111 7.95 -5.84 17.95
CA LEU A 111 9.08 -6.53 17.34
C LEU A 111 10.37 -6.34 18.13
N SER A 112 11.21 -7.37 18.14
CA SER A 112 12.56 -7.27 18.69
C SER A 112 13.43 -6.34 17.84
N LYS A 113 14.43 -5.71 18.47
CA LYS A 113 15.40 -4.85 17.76
C LYS A 113 16.16 -5.59 16.66
N GLU A 114 16.41 -6.88 16.85
CA GLU A 114 17.08 -7.73 15.87
C GLU A 114 16.21 -7.88 14.61
N THR A 115 14.93 -8.24 14.78
CA THR A 115 13.98 -8.35 13.67
C THR A 115 13.79 -7.02 12.95
N CYS A 116 13.68 -5.90 13.69
CA CYS A 116 13.59 -4.57 13.06
C CYS A 116 14.82 -4.26 12.20
N ARG A 117 16.03 -4.58 12.69
CA ARG A 117 17.27 -4.37 11.93
C ARG A 117 17.28 -5.24 10.66
N GLU A 118 16.95 -6.51 10.78
CA GLU A 118 16.93 -7.45 9.64
C GLU A 118 15.89 -7.06 8.58
N LEU A 119 14.71 -6.59 8.99
CA LEU A 119 13.70 -6.05 8.06
C LEU A 119 14.24 -4.83 7.28
N VAL A 120 14.93 -3.91 7.96
CA VAL A 120 15.56 -2.75 7.30
C VAL A 120 16.67 -3.19 6.34
N GLU A 121 17.52 -4.14 6.74
CA GLU A 121 18.55 -4.71 5.88
C GLU A 121 17.97 -5.40 4.64
N GLU A 122 16.88 -6.15 4.80
CA GLU A 122 16.17 -6.82 3.72
C GLU A 122 15.58 -5.81 2.72
N VAL A 123 14.96 -4.73 3.20
CA VAL A 123 14.44 -3.66 2.32
C VAL A 123 15.55 -2.99 1.51
N HIS A 124 16.67 -2.64 2.15
CA HIS A 124 17.80 -2.06 1.43
C HIS A 124 18.42 -3.03 0.41
N HIS A 125 18.47 -4.32 0.76
CA HIS A 125 18.93 -5.36 -0.17
C HIS A 125 18.01 -5.48 -1.38
N PHE A 126 16.70 -5.48 -1.17
CA PHE A 126 15.70 -5.47 -2.25
C PHE A 126 15.83 -4.23 -3.14
N GLU A 127 15.89 -3.03 -2.57
CA GLU A 127 16.02 -1.79 -3.37
C GLU A 127 17.31 -1.77 -4.20
N LYS A 128 18.42 -2.24 -3.63
CA LYS A 128 19.68 -2.38 -4.35
C LYS A 128 19.57 -3.39 -5.48
N TRP A 129 18.97 -4.55 -5.21
CA TRP A 129 18.75 -5.58 -6.23
C TRP A 129 17.89 -5.06 -7.38
N CYS A 130 16.78 -4.37 -7.11
CA CYS A 130 15.94 -3.74 -8.13
C CYS A 130 16.73 -2.74 -8.97
N LYS A 131 17.55 -1.90 -8.33
CA LYS A 131 18.42 -0.94 -9.04
C LYS A 131 19.40 -1.64 -9.98
N ASP A 132 20.03 -2.72 -9.53
CA ASP A 132 20.99 -3.50 -10.32
C ASP A 132 20.32 -4.22 -11.51
N HIS A 133 19.03 -4.58 -11.37
CA HIS A 133 18.23 -5.24 -12.42
C HIS A 133 17.37 -4.25 -13.24
N GLN A 134 17.56 -2.94 -13.07
CA GLN A 134 16.80 -1.88 -13.76
C GLN A 134 15.28 -1.97 -13.55
N LEU A 135 14.85 -2.53 -12.43
CA LEU A 135 13.45 -2.59 -12.01
C LEU A 135 13.08 -1.38 -11.18
N ARG A 136 11.86 -0.89 -11.36
CA ARG A 136 11.31 0.22 -10.57
C ARG A 136 10.71 -0.34 -9.28
N VAL A 137 11.20 0.16 -8.14
CA VAL A 137 10.58 -0.09 -6.83
C VAL A 137 9.29 0.71 -6.73
N ASN A 138 8.18 0.06 -6.37
CA ASN A 138 6.94 0.78 -6.09
C ASN A 138 7.05 1.45 -4.72
N ARG A 139 6.55 2.68 -4.67
CA ARG A 139 6.70 3.53 -3.49
C ARG A 139 5.49 3.38 -2.58
N PRO A 140 5.68 3.47 -1.25
CA PRO A 140 4.63 3.24 -0.27
C PRO A 140 3.31 3.96 -0.54
N ASN A 141 3.39 5.24 -0.90
CA ASN A 141 2.26 6.07 -1.29
C ASN A 141 2.73 7.30 -2.08
N SER A 142 1.81 8.19 -2.45
CA SER A 142 2.10 9.40 -3.23
C SER A 142 2.93 10.46 -2.49
N MET A 143 3.05 10.35 -1.16
CA MET A 143 3.78 11.30 -0.31
C MET A 143 5.21 10.83 0.02
N ASN A 144 5.44 9.52 0.03
CA ASN A 144 6.72 8.91 0.41
C ASN A 144 7.49 8.44 -0.82
N LYS A 145 8.64 9.07 -1.09
CA LYS A 145 9.45 8.75 -2.28
C LYS A 145 10.46 7.63 -2.03
N TYR A 146 10.67 7.24 -0.78
CA TYR A 146 11.67 6.28 -0.35
C TYR A 146 11.05 5.17 0.49
N GLY A 147 11.69 4.00 0.47
CA GLY A 147 11.16 2.75 1.00
C GLY A 147 10.45 1.90 -0.04
N ALA A 148 9.86 0.80 0.42
CA ALA A 148 9.34 -0.27 -0.43
C ALA A 148 8.06 -0.90 0.14
N ILE A 149 7.23 -1.43 -0.75
CA ILE A 149 6.07 -2.24 -0.41
C ILE A 149 6.56 -3.66 -0.12
N LEU A 150 6.18 -4.23 1.02
CA LEU A 150 6.67 -5.53 1.51
C LEU A 150 6.14 -6.70 0.65
N ASP A 151 4.94 -6.54 0.10
CA ASP A 151 4.30 -7.52 -0.78
C ASP A 151 5.04 -7.70 -2.11
N ASP A 152 5.69 -6.64 -2.60
CA ASP A 152 6.39 -6.66 -3.90
C ASP A 152 7.52 -7.69 -3.93
N PHE A 153 8.13 -7.96 -2.77
CA PHE A 153 9.25 -8.89 -2.65
C PHE A 153 8.94 -10.11 -1.78
N GLY A 154 7.66 -10.36 -1.49
CA GLY A 154 7.17 -11.66 -1.01
C GLY A 154 6.89 -11.78 0.49
N LEU A 155 6.83 -10.68 1.23
CA LEU A 155 6.49 -10.72 2.66
C LEU A 155 4.98 -10.71 2.95
N GLN A 156 4.12 -10.59 1.92
CA GLN A 156 2.67 -10.62 2.08
C GLN A 156 2.16 -11.80 2.92
N PRO A 157 2.57 -13.06 2.67
CA PRO A 157 2.01 -14.20 3.40
C PRO A 157 2.37 -14.20 4.90
N VAL A 158 3.59 -13.79 5.25
CA VAL A 158 4.00 -13.71 6.66
C VAL A 158 3.32 -12.53 7.35
N LEU A 159 3.07 -11.43 6.66
CA LEU A 159 2.25 -10.32 7.16
C LEU A 159 0.80 -10.75 7.39
N ASP A 160 0.19 -11.51 6.48
CA ASP A 160 -1.16 -12.05 6.65
C ASP A 160 -1.25 -12.89 7.94
N GLU A 161 -0.27 -13.78 8.13
CA GLU A 161 -0.17 -14.61 9.34
C GLU A 161 0.05 -13.74 10.59
N PHE A 162 0.92 -12.74 10.51
CA PHE A 162 1.23 -11.85 11.62
C PHE A 162 0.02 -11.01 12.05
N MET A 163 -0.70 -10.43 11.09
CA MET A 163 -1.91 -9.64 11.34
C MET A 163 -2.97 -10.49 12.04
N LYS A 164 -3.21 -11.72 11.57
CA LYS A 164 -4.20 -12.63 12.17
C LYS A 164 -3.78 -13.17 13.53
N ALA A 165 -2.52 -13.59 13.67
CA ALA A 165 -2.04 -14.23 14.89
C ALA A 165 -1.82 -13.23 16.02
N TYR A 166 -1.32 -12.03 15.71
CA TYR A 166 -0.84 -11.09 16.70
C TYR A 166 -1.65 -9.80 16.78
N ILE A 167 -2.07 -9.20 15.66
CA ILE A 167 -2.70 -7.87 15.67
C ILE A 167 -4.22 -7.94 15.86
N GLN A 168 -4.90 -8.85 15.15
CA GLN A 168 -6.35 -9.03 15.22
C GLN A 168 -6.86 -9.24 16.65
N PRO A 169 -6.20 -10.01 17.55
CA PRO A 169 -6.63 -10.12 18.94
C PRO A 169 -6.72 -8.76 19.66
N PHE A 170 -5.75 -7.86 19.46
CA PHE A 170 -5.79 -6.52 20.06
C PHE A 170 -6.88 -5.69 19.41
N SER A 171 -6.95 -5.70 18.08
CA SER A 171 -7.95 -4.97 17.32
C SER A 171 -9.38 -5.32 17.75
N THR A 172 -9.68 -6.61 17.91
CA THR A 172 -11.00 -7.10 18.34
C THR A 172 -11.40 -6.60 19.73
N PHE A 173 -10.43 -6.53 20.66
CA PHE A 173 -10.68 -6.04 22.02
C PHE A 173 -10.76 -4.51 22.10
N LEU A 174 -9.88 -3.80 21.40
CA LEU A 174 -9.77 -2.34 21.45
C LEU A 174 -10.86 -1.65 20.61
N TYR A 175 -11.24 -2.25 19.49
CA TYR A 175 -12.21 -1.71 18.54
C TYR A 175 -13.30 -2.75 18.20
N PRO A 176 -14.21 -3.08 19.13
CA PRO A 176 -15.12 -4.22 18.97
C PRO A 176 -16.05 -4.19 17.74
N VAL A 177 -16.24 -3.02 17.12
CA VAL A 177 -17.08 -2.85 15.92
C VAL A 177 -16.29 -3.06 14.62
N LEU A 178 -15.06 -2.56 14.55
CA LEU A 178 -14.25 -2.55 13.32
C LEU A 178 -13.13 -3.59 13.33
N GLY A 179 -12.62 -3.95 14.51
CA GLY A 179 -11.41 -4.75 14.66
C GLY A 179 -11.59 -6.26 14.71
N GLN A 180 -12.79 -6.77 14.38
CA GLN A 180 -13.07 -8.21 14.44
C GLN A 180 -12.52 -8.97 13.23
N ASP A 181 -12.45 -8.33 12.06
CA ASP A 181 -12.03 -8.98 10.82
C ASP A 181 -11.06 -8.04 10.08
N LEU A 182 -9.77 -8.34 10.19
CA LEU A 182 -8.72 -7.66 9.43
C LEU A 182 -8.53 -8.44 8.14
N ASP A 183 -9.28 -8.05 7.10
CA ASP A 183 -9.40 -8.80 5.85
C ASP A 183 -8.38 -8.39 4.78
N SER A 184 -7.72 -7.25 4.98
CA SER A 184 -6.69 -6.70 4.11
C SER A 184 -5.63 -5.94 4.91
N HIS A 185 -4.46 -5.76 4.29
CA HIS A 185 -3.41 -4.88 4.79
C HIS A 185 -2.62 -4.33 3.61
N HIS A 186 -1.91 -3.23 3.86
CA HIS A 186 -0.95 -2.65 2.92
C HIS A 186 0.39 -2.45 3.66
N GLY A 187 1.21 -3.51 3.68
CA GLY A 187 2.50 -3.50 4.37
C GLY A 187 3.59 -2.78 3.57
N PHE A 188 4.20 -1.74 4.16
CA PHE A 188 5.32 -1.02 3.54
C PHE A 188 6.29 -0.46 4.59
N VAL A 189 7.49 -0.13 4.13
CA VAL A 189 8.50 0.61 4.91
C VAL A 189 8.68 1.99 4.29
N VAL A 190 8.77 3.02 5.13
CA VAL A 190 9.09 4.39 4.74
C VAL A 190 10.46 4.76 5.29
N GLU A 191 11.28 5.41 4.47
CA GLU A 191 12.58 5.92 4.88
C GLU A 191 12.55 7.46 4.93
N TYR A 192 13.00 8.03 6.05
CA TYR A 192 13.14 9.47 6.22
C TYR A 192 14.62 9.83 6.35
N GLU A 193 15.03 10.88 5.64
CA GLU A 193 16.38 11.45 5.72
C GLU A 193 16.29 12.98 5.75
N LEU A 194 17.27 13.65 6.35
CA LEU A 194 17.38 15.10 6.31
C LEU A 194 17.40 15.61 4.86
N GLY A 195 16.43 16.46 4.51
CA GLY A 195 16.30 17.03 3.17
C GLY A 195 15.52 16.16 2.16
N LYS A 196 15.09 14.96 2.54
CA LYS A 196 14.14 14.14 1.76
C LYS A 196 12.73 14.30 2.33
N ASP A 197 11.72 14.21 1.45
CA ASP A 197 10.28 14.21 1.79
C ASP A 197 9.88 15.28 2.82
N THR A 198 10.33 16.52 2.59
CA THR A 198 10.25 17.65 3.54
C THR A 198 8.83 18.22 3.72
N ASN A 199 7.82 17.65 3.08
CA ASN A 199 6.45 18.13 3.16
C ASN A 199 5.49 16.93 3.23
N LEU A 200 5.04 16.63 4.43
CA LEU A 200 3.96 15.68 4.68
C LEU A 200 2.70 16.50 4.98
N GLY A 201 1.81 16.59 3.99
CA GLY A 201 0.54 17.30 4.15
C GLY A 201 -0.36 16.61 5.18
N PHE A 202 -1.34 17.33 5.71
CA PHE A 202 -2.39 16.71 6.52
C PHE A 202 -3.17 15.70 5.68
N HIS A 203 -3.29 14.47 6.18
CA HIS A 203 -3.95 13.36 5.50
C HIS A 203 -4.61 12.43 6.52
N VAL A 204 -5.41 11.50 5.99
CA VAL A 204 -5.95 10.35 6.70
C VAL A 204 -5.47 9.08 5.99
N ASP A 205 -5.25 8.02 6.74
CA ASP A 205 -4.95 6.71 6.16
C ASP A 205 -6.23 6.09 5.61
N ASP A 206 -6.08 5.32 4.52
CA ASP A 206 -7.15 4.54 3.91
C ASP A 206 -7.23 3.16 4.60
N SER A 207 -7.55 3.18 5.89
CA SER A 207 -7.68 1.99 6.75
C SER A 207 -8.65 2.24 7.92
N GLU A 208 -9.23 1.17 8.48
CA GLU A 208 -10.18 1.25 9.59
C GLU A 208 -9.54 1.22 10.98
N VAL A 209 -8.43 0.50 11.13
CA VAL A 209 -7.73 0.24 12.42
C VAL A 209 -6.23 0.40 12.27
#